data_AF-A0AAU4VPS9-F1
#
_entry.id   AF-A0AAU4VPS9-F1
#
_cell.length_a   1.000
_cell.length_b   1.000
_cell.length_c   1.000
_cell.angle_alpha   90.00
_cell.angle_beta   90.00
_cell.angle_gamma   90.00
#
_symmetry.space_group_name_H-M   'P 1'
#
loop_
_entity.id
_entity.type
_entity.pdbx_description
1 polymer ?
#
loop_
_entity_poly.entity_id
_entity_poly.type
_entity_poly.pdbx_seq_one_letter_code
_entity_poly.pdbx_strand_id
1 'polypeptide(L)'
;MSETGSIVEVGAPSARSRALAVLRVRSRALAFGLLPAALAVVLLSARMTGRLAGDPWPLVTLVVCVVAVLVLFVGGVFAAVVLRAGPAVTPTVPLAESAAPDLYRLVRDLADRMDVPAPSAIALTPDCDSWLEDRTHAAHRRGGIAGGRESEPGAAPVLVIGSPFLWWMRVAELRAVLAPVVAGTGPSAHPDIADARGFVRGLDAAADVGSRPGLGWIGRPARLLLKLCREDAAEMERGVAAAASDRAQGVDYGLRIVAQEQVGLAYAGWDRLLTRVALPAWRMGRWPAHLDAGVVSALTELSRRDRLAEGYTSRLGERPACDLLERPGVIDEAASLLAARLFHGGPAEAGPDWSPVDWAAYPEEVVDRKWRAEAARLHAALDALAVPAGPGPTLDRVLGHLTYAAGEGAAAEALAGRLSGDLARQERSEGAAVVRGADTVPLFPLQPPRSGRDLLADHVTAMVCAAAVDSADAAPGLDWLDGPVLLVGGERRADLAPRVMSLVEDGDPEPLRAWLAELGVRPEKPVRLV
;
A
#
# COMPACT_ATOMS: atom_id res chain seq x y z
N MET A 1 50.12 20.02 10.55
CA MET A 1 49.93 18.71 9.88
C MET A 1 49.65 17.69 10.97
N SER A 2 48.65 16.84 10.76
CA SER A 2 48.04 15.88 11.70
C SER A 2 46.90 16.42 12.57
N GLU A 3 45.76 16.66 11.92
CA GLU A 3 44.43 16.44 12.51
C GLU A 3 43.56 15.83 11.40
N THR A 4 43.61 14.50 11.30
CA THR A 4 42.77 13.74 10.37
C THR A 4 42.60 12.36 10.98
N GLY A 5 41.38 12.04 11.43
CA GLY A 5 41.02 10.71 11.91
C GLY A 5 40.32 10.67 13.26
N SER A 6 39.12 11.24 13.36
CA SER A 6 38.14 10.89 14.41
C SER A 6 36.76 11.46 14.09
N ILE A 7 36.23 11.18 12.89
CA ILE A 7 34.78 11.17 12.67
C ILE A 7 34.39 9.69 12.52
N VAL A 8 34.74 8.91 13.55
CA VAL A 8 34.29 7.54 13.68
C VAL A 8 32.82 7.59 14.08
N GLU A 9 31.96 7.05 13.20
CA GLU A 9 30.74 6.32 13.54
C GLU A 9 30.03 6.78 14.83
N VAL A 10 29.34 7.92 14.87
CA VAL A 10 28.53 8.27 16.05
C VAL A 10 27.16 7.54 16.01
N GLY A 11 26.66 7.19 14.83
CA GLY A 11 25.39 6.49 14.63
C GLY A 11 25.42 4.96 14.83
N ALA A 12 26.49 4.27 14.44
CA ALA A 12 26.55 2.80 14.52
C ALA A 12 26.75 2.23 15.95
N PRO A 13 27.57 2.83 16.83
CA PRO A 13 27.71 2.41 18.22
C PRO A 13 26.44 2.64 19.02
N SER A 14 25.69 3.71 18.72
CA SER A 14 24.41 3.97 19.35
C SER A 14 23.37 2.93 18.92
N ALA A 15 23.28 2.57 17.64
CA ALA A 15 22.41 1.50 17.15
C ALA A 15 22.72 0.14 17.80
N ARG A 16 24.00 -0.25 17.85
CA ARG A 16 24.43 -1.50 18.49
C ARG A 16 24.08 -1.53 19.98
N SER A 17 24.29 -0.42 20.69
CA SER A 17 23.96 -0.35 22.12
C SER A 17 22.47 -0.58 22.41
N ARG A 18 21.60 -0.10 21.51
CA ARG A 18 20.15 -0.30 21.55
C ARG A 18 19.75 -1.71 21.14
N ALA A 19 20.41 -2.29 20.15
CA ALA A 19 20.26 -3.72 19.82
C ALA A 19 20.56 -4.61 21.04
N LEU A 20 21.66 -4.35 21.76
CA LEU A 20 21.99 -5.05 22.99
C LEU A 20 20.98 -4.81 24.12
N ALA A 21 20.26 -3.69 24.12
CA ALA A 21 19.15 -3.46 25.07
C ALA A 21 17.95 -4.35 24.75
N VAL A 22 17.57 -4.49 23.48
CA VAL A 22 16.55 -5.45 23.02
C VAL A 22 16.94 -6.88 23.38
N LEU A 23 18.19 -7.27 23.12
CA LEU A 23 18.68 -8.60 23.47
C LEU A 23 18.76 -8.84 24.99
N ARG A 24 18.94 -7.79 25.80
CA ARG A 24 18.81 -7.90 27.27
C ARG A 24 17.38 -8.21 27.71
N VAL A 25 16.35 -7.72 27.01
CA VAL A 25 14.96 -8.11 27.28
C VAL A 25 14.77 -9.60 26.99
N ARG A 26 15.28 -10.10 25.86
CA ARG A 26 15.30 -11.54 25.53
C ARG A 26 15.97 -12.35 26.64
N SER A 27 17.18 -11.97 27.04
CA SER A 27 17.94 -12.67 28.08
C SER A 27 17.26 -12.64 29.46
N ARG A 28 16.62 -11.52 29.84
CA ARG A 28 15.85 -11.42 31.09
C ARG A 28 14.61 -12.30 31.08
N ALA A 29 13.90 -12.36 29.96
CA ALA A 29 12.73 -13.23 29.80
C ALA A 29 13.13 -14.71 29.92
N LEU A 30 14.23 -15.10 29.27
CA LEU A 30 14.80 -16.44 29.41
C LEU A 30 15.22 -16.73 30.86
N ALA A 31 15.93 -15.80 31.52
CA ALA A 31 16.35 -15.96 32.90
C ALA A 31 15.14 -16.15 33.85
N PHE A 32 14.08 -15.37 33.66
CA PHE A 32 12.84 -15.52 34.44
C PHE A 32 12.20 -16.90 34.24
N GLY A 33 12.17 -17.41 33.00
CA GLY A 33 11.68 -18.76 32.69
C GLY A 33 12.52 -19.88 33.32
N LEU A 34 13.81 -19.64 33.56
CA LEU A 34 14.73 -20.61 34.17
C LEU A 34 14.72 -20.60 35.71
N LEU A 35 14.13 -19.58 36.36
CA LEU A 35 14.12 -19.46 37.83
C LEU A 35 13.53 -20.68 38.56
N PRO A 36 12.38 -21.26 38.15
CA PRO A 36 11.84 -22.43 38.83
C PRO A 36 12.77 -23.66 38.72
N ALA A 37 13.46 -23.80 37.58
CA ALA A 37 14.42 -24.88 37.38
C ALA A 37 15.66 -24.70 38.26
N ALA A 38 16.18 -23.47 38.39
CA ALA A 38 17.26 -23.17 39.31
C ALA A 38 16.87 -23.47 40.77
N LEU A 39 15.67 -23.08 41.19
CA LEU A 39 15.14 -23.41 42.52
C LEU A 39 15.00 -24.93 42.72
N ALA A 40 14.50 -25.65 41.73
CA ALA A 40 14.39 -27.11 41.76
C ALA A 40 15.77 -27.77 41.96
N VAL A 41 16.80 -27.31 41.26
CA VAL A 41 18.18 -27.80 41.40
C VAL A 41 18.72 -27.54 42.81
N VAL A 42 18.47 -26.35 43.38
CA VAL A 42 18.88 -26.03 44.76
C VAL A 42 18.19 -26.94 45.77
N LEU A 43 16.88 -27.14 45.66
CA LEU A 43 16.12 -28.01 46.56
C LEU A 43 16.56 -29.48 46.45
N LEU A 44 16.78 -29.97 45.22
CA LEU A 44 17.27 -31.32 44.98
C LEU A 44 18.66 -31.52 45.59
N SER A 45 19.56 -30.54 45.42
CA SER A 45 20.91 -30.56 46.00
C SER A 45 20.90 -30.52 47.52
N ALA A 46 20.04 -29.68 48.11
CA ALA A 46 19.86 -29.58 49.56
C ALA A 46 19.26 -30.86 50.16
N ARG A 47 18.41 -31.57 49.42
CA ARG A 47 17.89 -32.89 49.81
C ARG A 47 18.97 -33.98 49.74
N MET A 48 19.75 -34.02 48.66
CA MET A 48 20.86 -34.98 48.47
C MET A 48 21.95 -34.82 49.54
N THR A 49 22.16 -33.60 50.05
CA THR A 49 23.11 -33.32 51.14
C THR A 49 22.52 -33.50 52.55
N GLY A 50 21.29 -34.01 52.67
CA GLY A 50 20.63 -34.29 53.95
C GLY A 50 20.13 -33.06 54.71
N ARG A 51 20.25 -31.85 54.15
CA ARG A 51 19.81 -30.60 54.80
C ARG A 51 18.29 -30.44 54.83
N LEU A 52 17.57 -31.11 53.91
CA LEU A 52 16.11 -31.03 53.73
C LEU A 52 15.45 -32.43 53.67
N ALA A 53 15.81 -33.33 54.59
CA ALA A 53 15.32 -34.72 54.58
C ALA A 53 13.94 -34.93 55.24
N GLY A 54 13.50 -34.02 56.12
CA GLY A 54 12.22 -34.13 56.84
C GLY A 54 11.02 -33.50 56.13
N ASP A 55 9.81 -33.81 56.59
CA ASP A 55 8.58 -33.18 56.08
C ASP A 55 8.57 -31.66 56.33
N PRO A 56 7.98 -30.84 55.42
CA PRO A 56 7.27 -31.19 54.18
C PRO A 56 8.17 -31.17 52.92
N TRP A 57 9.50 -31.11 53.08
CA TRP A 57 10.44 -30.82 52.00
C TRP A 57 10.43 -31.79 50.82
N PRO A 58 10.16 -33.10 50.99
CA PRO A 58 9.98 -34.02 49.86
C PRO A 58 8.86 -33.61 48.91
N LEU A 59 7.70 -33.24 49.46
CA LEU A 59 6.53 -32.82 48.69
C LEU A 59 6.79 -31.47 48.02
N VAL A 60 7.36 -30.50 48.75
CA VAL A 60 7.72 -29.18 48.20
C VAL A 60 8.68 -29.33 47.01
N THR A 61 9.72 -30.16 47.15
CA THR A 61 10.69 -30.39 46.08
C THR A 61 10.00 -30.99 44.84
N LEU A 62 9.12 -31.97 45.02
CA LEU A 62 8.37 -32.58 43.92
C LEU A 62 7.49 -31.54 43.20
N VAL A 63 6.73 -30.74 43.94
CA VAL A 63 5.87 -29.69 43.38
C VAL A 63 6.70 -28.68 42.59
N VAL A 64 7.82 -28.21 43.14
CA VAL A 64 8.72 -27.27 42.45
C VAL A 64 9.32 -27.89 41.19
N CYS A 65 9.71 -29.16 41.21
CA CYS A 65 10.18 -29.87 40.02
C CYS A 65 9.08 -29.95 38.93
N VAL A 66 7.85 -30.29 39.29
CA VAL A 66 6.72 -30.34 38.35
C VAL A 66 6.45 -28.96 37.75
N VAL A 67 6.41 -27.91 38.58
CA VAL A 67 6.25 -26.53 38.11
C VAL A 67 7.40 -26.14 37.18
N ALA A 68 8.64 -26.48 37.52
CA ALA A 68 9.80 -26.19 36.68
C ALA A 68 9.70 -26.86 35.30
N VAL A 69 9.34 -28.14 35.25
CA VAL A 69 9.14 -28.86 33.98
C VAL A 69 8.03 -28.21 33.16
N LEU A 70 6.90 -27.86 33.77
CA LEU A 70 5.78 -27.22 33.08
C LEU A 70 6.17 -25.85 32.52
N VAL A 71 6.87 -25.02 33.30
CA VAL A 71 7.33 -23.69 32.86
C VAL A 71 8.35 -23.82 31.72
N LEU A 72 9.29 -24.76 31.81
CA LEU A 72 10.24 -25.02 30.73
C LEU A 72 9.56 -25.52 29.47
N PHE A 73 8.55 -26.38 29.59
CA PHE A 73 7.77 -26.87 28.45
C PHE A 73 7.01 -25.74 27.76
N VAL A 74 6.24 -24.95 28.52
CA VAL A 74 5.48 -23.81 27.99
C VAL A 74 6.41 -22.75 27.39
N GLY A 75 7.51 -22.44 28.08
CA GLY A 75 8.55 -21.52 27.59
C GLY A 75 9.23 -22.03 26.32
N GLY A 76 9.49 -23.34 26.24
CA GLY A 76 10.04 -24.00 25.06
C GLY A 76 9.10 -23.94 23.86
N VAL A 77 7.79 -24.17 24.07
CA VAL A 77 6.78 -24.01 23.01
C VAL A 77 6.72 -22.55 22.56
N PHE A 78 6.69 -21.59 23.49
CA PHE A 78 6.71 -20.16 23.16
C PHE A 78 7.95 -19.78 22.33
N ALA A 79 9.15 -20.18 22.77
CA ALA A 79 10.39 -19.94 22.04
C ALA A 79 10.39 -20.59 20.65
N ALA A 80 9.87 -21.82 20.54
CA ALA A 80 9.73 -22.50 19.26
C ALA A 80 8.80 -21.76 18.30
N VAL A 81 7.71 -21.14 18.81
CA VAL A 81 6.82 -20.30 18.01
C VAL A 81 7.53 -19.04 17.54
N VAL A 82 8.22 -18.32 18.43
CA VAL A 82 9.01 -17.11 18.09
C VAL A 82 10.05 -17.40 17.00
N LEU A 83 10.67 -18.58 17.00
CA LEU A 83 11.69 -18.97 16.02
C LEU A 83 11.12 -19.53 14.70
N ARG A 84 9.85 -19.92 14.66
CA ARG A 84 9.25 -20.64 13.51
C ARG A 84 8.09 -19.92 12.86
N ALA A 85 7.40 -19.03 13.57
CA ALA A 85 6.35 -18.21 13.00
C ALA A 85 6.98 -17.33 11.91
N GLY A 86 6.38 -17.33 10.72
CA GLY A 86 6.87 -16.52 9.61
C GLY A 86 6.52 -15.05 9.86
N PRO A 87 7.51 -14.14 9.91
CA PRO A 87 7.24 -12.71 9.83
C PRO A 87 6.41 -12.39 8.58
N ALA A 88 5.62 -11.33 8.63
CA ALA A 88 4.97 -10.84 7.41
C ALA A 88 6.04 -10.39 6.41
N VAL A 89 5.83 -10.72 5.14
CA VAL A 89 6.65 -10.27 4.01
C VAL A 89 5.75 -9.43 3.11
N THR A 90 6.26 -8.30 2.66
CA THR A 90 5.51 -7.43 1.77
C THR A 90 5.34 -8.13 0.42
N PRO A 91 4.10 -8.24 -0.10
CA PRO A 91 3.89 -8.72 -1.46
C PRO A 91 4.63 -7.83 -2.45
N THR A 92 5.46 -8.43 -3.30
CA THR A 92 6.34 -7.71 -4.24
C THR A 92 6.43 -8.46 -5.57
N VAL A 93 6.82 -7.75 -6.63
CA VAL A 93 7.20 -8.32 -7.92
C VAL A 93 8.71 -8.59 -7.89
N PRO A 94 9.18 -9.84 -7.86
CA PRO A 94 10.61 -10.13 -7.87
C PRO A 94 11.23 -9.71 -9.21
N LEU A 95 12.35 -9.00 -9.16
CA LEU A 95 13.03 -8.49 -10.35
C LEU A 95 14.30 -9.31 -10.62
N ALA A 96 14.23 -10.20 -11.61
CA ALA A 96 15.38 -11.01 -12.01
C ALA A 96 16.53 -10.14 -12.56
N GLU A 97 17.78 -10.52 -12.31
CA GLU A 97 18.96 -9.80 -12.82
C GLU A 97 18.98 -9.72 -14.36
N SER A 98 18.50 -10.76 -15.04
CA SER A 98 18.36 -10.76 -16.50
C SER A 98 17.32 -9.76 -17.03
N ALA A 99 16.38 -9.31 -16.19
CA ALA A 99 15.35 -8.34 -16.58
C ALA A 99 15.77 -6.89 -16.30
N ALA A 100 16.82 -6.66 -15.50
CA ALA A 100 17.27 -5.32 -15.11
C ALA A 100 18.79 -5.25 -14.85
N PRO A 101 19.65 -5.66 -15.79
CA PRO A 101 21.08 -5.81 -15.53
C PRO A 101 21.76 -4.46 -15.22
N ASP A 102 21.29 -3.37 -15.83
CA ASP A 102 21.76 -2.00 -15.56
C ASP A 102 21.42 -1.54 -14.14
N LEU A 103 20.22 -1.85 -13.65
CA LEU A 103 19.82 -1.52 -12.28
C LEU A 103 20.65 -2.31 -11.26
N TYR A 104 20.87 -3.60 -11.50
CA TYR A 104 21.72 -4.44 -10.65
C TYR A 104 23.16 -3.92 -10.61
N ARG A 105 23.72 -3.48 -11.75
CA ARG A 105 25.04 -2.84 -11.79
C ARG A 105 25.06 -1.53 -11.00
N LEU A 106 24.07 -0.67 -11.17
CA LEU A 106 23.96 0.58 -10.40
C LEU A 106 23.92 0.33 -8.88
N VAL A 107 23.15 -0.67 -8.43
CA VAL A 107 23.03 -1.02 -7.00
C VAL A 107 24.34 -1.61 -6.46
N ARG A 108 25.05 -2.43 -7.24
CA ARG A 108 26.37 -2.95 -6.87
C ARG A 108 27.41 -1.82 -6.79
N ASP A 109 27.44 -0.92 -7.77
CA ASP A 109 28.32 0.24 -7.75
C ASP A 109 28.07 1.14 -6.52
N LEU A 110 26.81 1.29 -6.10
CA LEU A 110 26.46 1.99 -4.86
C LEU A 110 27.04 1.26 -3.64
N ALA A 111 26.83 -0.05 -3.54
CA ALA A 111 27.32 -0.86 -2.43
C ALA A 111 28.86 -0.81 -2.33
N ASP A 112 29.55 -0.95 -3.46
CA ASP A 112 31.02 -0.90 -3.56
C ASP A 112 31.57 0.47 -3.14
N ARG A 113 30.95 1.58 -3.58
CA ARG A 113 31.36 2.94 -3.20
C ARG A 113 31.22 3.22 -1.71
N MET A 114 30.27 2.56 -1.05
CA MET A 114 29.98 2.74 0.36
C MET A 114 30.63 1.67 1.25
N ASP A 115 31.36 0.72 0.66
CA ASP A 115 31.99 -0.42 1.32
C ASP A 115 30.97 -1.21 2.18
N VAL A 116 29.85 -1.58 1.56
CA VAL A 116 28.80 -2.39 2.19
C VAL A 116 28.45 -3.61 1.34
N PRO A 117 27.90 -4.69 1.94
CA PRO A 117 27.45 -5.84 1.17
C PRO A 117 26.36 -5.46 0.17
N ALA A 118 26.49 -5.86 -1.09
CA ALA A 118 25.43 -5.66 -2.07
C ALA A 118 24.14 -6.41 -1.64
N PRO A 119 22.95 -5.82 -1.85
CA PRO A 119 21.67 -6.51 -1.65
C PRO A 119 21.63 -7.84 -2.42
N SER A 120 20.96 -8.84 -1.86
CA SER A 120 20.94 -10.20 -2.44
C SER A 120 20.05 -10.32 -3.68
N ALA A 121 19.01 -9.49 -3.75
CA ALA A 121 18.08 -9.38 -4.88
C ALA A 121 17.41 -8.00 -4.88
N ILE A 122 16.69 -7.70 -5.96
CA ILE A 122 15.83 -6.53 -6.10
C ILE A 122 14.38 -7.00 -6.29
N ALA A 123 13.44 -6.34 -5.62
CA ALA A 123 12.01 -6.55 -5.79
C ALA A 123 11.28 -5.22 -5.91
N LEU A 124 10.14 -5.20 -6.60
CA LEU A 124 9.35 -4.00 -6.80
C LEU A 124 8.04 -4.06 -6.03
N THR A 125 7.58 -2.91 -5.56
CA THR A 125 6.29 -2.74 -4.88
C THR A 125 5.52 -1.58 -5.53
N PRO A 126 4.19 -1.64 -5.65
CA PRO A 126 3.39 -0.53 -6.17
C PRO A 126 3.18 0.53 -5.08
N ASP A 127 4.26 1.13 -4.60
CA ASP A 127 4.28 2.14 -3.54
C ASP A 127 5.40 3.17 -3.81
N CYS A 128 5.34 4.35 -3.21
CA CYS A 128 6.35 5.40 -3.34
C CYS A 128 7.36 5.36 -2.18
N ASP A 129 7.94 4.19 -1.90
CA ASP A 129 8.97 4.01 -0.87
C ASP A 129 10.05 2.99 -1.31
N SER A 130 11.18 2.97 -0.61
CA SER A 130 12.23 1.98 -0.82
C SER A 130 12.88 1.58 0.50
N TRP A 131 13.07 0.27 0.71
CA TRP A 131 13.61 -0.26 1.95
C TRP A 131 14.37 -1.57 1.74
N LEU A 132 14.99 -2.06 2.82
CA LEU A 132 15.64 -3.37 2.85
C LEU A 132 14.75 -4.38 3.57
N GLU A 133 14.41 -5.46 2.88
CA GLU A 133 13.60 -6.54 3.41
C GLU A 133 14.46 -7.80 3.65
N ASP A 134 14.40 -8.35 4.86
CA ASP A 134 15.12 -9.58 5.19
C ASP A 134 14.25 -10.79 4.86
N ARG A 135 14.73 -11.62 3.93
CA ARG A 135 14.04 -12.84 3.48
C ARG A 135 14.72 -14.12 3.97
N THR A 136 15.68 -14.02 4.89
CA THR A 136 16.48 -15.17 5.36
C THR A 136 15.78 -16.04 6.41
N HIS A 137 14.64 -15.57 6.94
CA HIS A 137 13.91 -16.27 8.00
C HIS A 137 13.48 -17.68 7.55
N ALA A 138 13.74 -18.68 8.40
CA ALA A 138 13.57 -20.09 8.05
C ALA A 138 12.14 -20.49 7.66
N ALA A 139 11.14 -19.73 8.12
CA ALA A 139 9.74 -19.92 7.76
C ALA A 139 9.47 -19.67 6.26
N HIS A 140 10.15 -18.69 5.64
CA HIS A 140 9.96 -18.37 4.21
C HIS A 140 10.45 -19.49 3.31
N ARG A 141 11.58 -20.13 3.67
CA ARG A 141 12.09 -21.32 2.98
C ARG A 141 11.12 -22.50 3.02
N ARG A 142 10.37 -22.66 4.12
CA ARG A 142 9.39 -23.77 4.28
C ARG A 142 8.07 -23.51 3.56
N GLY A 143 7.69 -22.24 3.38
CA GLY A 143 6.44 -21.85 2.74
C GLY A 143 6.50 -21.79 1.21
N GLY A 144 7.65 -22.05 0.57
CA GLY A 144 7.80 -21.92 -0.88
C GLY A 144 7.74 -20.48 -1.39
N ILE A 145 7.68 -19.49 -0.49
CA ILE A 145 7.59 -18.05 -0.80
C ILE A 145 8.90 -17.53 -1.41
N ALA A 146 10.03 -18.19 -1.12
CA ALA A 146 11.31 -17.86 -1.72
C ALA A 146 12.23 -19.09 -1.78
N GLY A 147 12.60 -19.48 -3.00
CA GLY A 147 13.55 -20.55 -3.31
C GLY A 147 14.88 -20.02 -3.87
N GLY A 148 15.11 -18.71 -3.78
CA GLY A 148 16.28 -18.03 -4.32
C GLY A 148 17.43 -17.87 -3.31
N ARG A 149 18.59 -17.42 -3.80
CA ARG A 149 19.80 -17.14 -2.99
C ARG A 149 19.54 -16.11 -1.88
N GLU A 150 18.57 -15.24 -2.06
CA GLU A 150 18.11 -14.24 -1.09
C GLU A 150 17.53 -14.83 0.21
N SER A 151 17.15 -16.11 0.21
CA SER A 151 16.61 -16.80 1.38
C SER A 151 17.65 -17.63 2.14
N GLU A 152 18.90 -17.66 1.65
CA GLU A 152 19.99 -18.38 2.29
C GLU A 152 20.36 -17.73 3.64
N PRO A 153 20.72 -18.52 4.66
CA PRO A 153 21.19 -17.98 5.92
C PRO A 153 22.39 -17.04 5.72
N GLY A 154 22.29 -15.81 6.22
CA GLY A 154 23.35 -14.80 6.11
C GLY A 154 23.39 -14.06 4.76
N ALA A 155 22.41 -14.27 3.87
CA ALA A 155 22.27 -13.42 2.70
C ALA A 155 21.97 -11.96 3.11
N ALA A 156 22.48 -11.01 2.34
CA ALA A 156 22.11 -9.60 2.48
C ALA A 156 20.60 -9.43 2.26
N PRO A 157 19.96 -8.42 2.87
CA PRO A 157 18.55 -8.16 2.63
C PRO A 157 18.26 -7.84 1.15
N VAL A 158 17.03 -8.10 0.73
CA VAL A 158 16.50 -7.74 -0.58
C VAL A 158 16.21 -6.25 -0.61
N LEU A 159 16.62 -5.57 -1.69
CA LEU A 159 16.27 -4.18 -1.92
C LEU A 159 14.87 -4.11 -2.54
N VAL A 160 13.91 -3.56 -1.80
CA VAL A 160 12.56 -3.30 -2.31
C VAL A 160 12.50 -1.85 -2.80
N ILE A 161 12.06 -1.66 -4.04
CA ILE A 161 11.97 -0.35 -4.70
C ILE A 161 10.52 -0.11 -5.10
N GLY A 162 10.01 1.06 -4.78
CA GLY A 162 8.75 1.56 -5.31
C GLY A 162 8.77 1.64 -6.82
N SER A 163 7.88 0.91 -7.50
CA SER A 163 7.80 0.92 -8.97
C SER A 163 7.59 2.32 -9.55
N PRO A 164 6.80 3.24 -8.93
CA PRO A 164 6.66 4.61 -9.45
C PRO A 164 7.98 5.38 -9.53
N PHE A 165 8.97 5.05 -8.68
CA PHE A 165 10.29 5.69 -8.75
C PHE A 165 11.02 5.37 -10.05
N LEU A 166 10.85 4.16 -10.60
CA LEU A 166 11.49 3.80 -11.86
C LEU A 166 10.93 4.62 -13.02
N TRP A 167 9.63 4.90 -13.06
CA TRP A 167 9.02 5.67 -14.13
C TRP A 167 9.19 7.19 -13.96
N TRP A 168 9.13 7.69 -12.74
CA TRP A 168 9.18 9.14 -12.49
C TRP A 168 10.60 9.71 -12.39
N MET A 169 11.52 8.98 -11.75
CA MET A 169 12.83 9.51 -11.41
C MET A 169 13.83 9.34 -12.55
N ARG A 170 14.79 10.25 -12.64
CA ARG A 170 15.98 10.08 -13.48
C ARG A 170 16.96 9.14 -12.81
N VAL A 171 17.81 8.49 -13.59
CA VAL A 171 18.80 7.51 -13.08
C VAL A 171 19.63 8.11 -11.94
N ALA A 172 20.03 9.39 -12.05
CA ALA A 172 20.80 10.07 -11.02
C ALA A 172 19.99 10.36 -9.73
N GLU A 173 18.71 10.71 -9.87
CA GLU A 173 17.80 10.93 -8.74
C GLU A 173 17.50 9.61 -8.02
N LEU A 174 17.17 8.55 -8.76
CA LEU A 174 16.96 7.21 -8.20
C LEU A 174 18.20 6.75 -7.43
N ARG A 175 19.39 6.90 -8.02
CA ARG A 175 20.65 6.55 -7.37
C ARG A 175 20.85 7.30 -6.05
N ALA A 176 20.49 8.59 -6.00
CA ALA A 176 20.56 9.39 -4.78
C ALA A 176 19.55 8.94 -3.70
N VAL A 177 18.34 8.50 -4.09
CA VAL A 177 17.34 7.93 -3.16
C VAL A 177 17.77 6.56 -2.64
N LEU A 178 18.31 5.70 -3.51
CA LEU A 178 18.71 4.35 -3.13
C LEU A 178 20.01 4.31 -2.32
N ALA A 179 20.88 5.31 -2.43
CA ALA A 179 22.16 5.34 -1.70
C ALA A 179 22.01 5.11 -0.18
N PRO A 180 21.21 5.87 0.58
CA PRO A 180 21.01 5.60 2.01
C PRO A 180 20.35 4.24 2.29
N VAL A 181 19.50 3.73 1.40
CA VAL A 181 18.86 2.41 1.58
C VAL A 181 19.89 1.30 1.42
N VAL A 182 20.68 1.33 0.34
CA VAL A 182 21.76 0.37 0.07
C VAL A 182 22.83 0.45 1.16
N ALA A 183 23.17 1.64 1.66
CA ALA A 183 24.08 1.80 2.81
C ALA A 183 23.60 1.06 4.08
N GLY A 184 22.29 0.87 4.22
CA GLY A 184 21.65 0.14 5.31
C GLY A 184 21.96 -1.36 5.33
N THR A 185 22.51 -1.93 4.25
CA THR A 185 22.97 -3.33 4.20
C THR A 185 24.13 -3.58 5.16
N GLY A 186 25.02 -2.59 5.35
CA GLY A 186 26.14 -2.65 6.28
C GLY A 186 25.69 -2.88 7.74
N PRO A 187 24.89 -1.98 8.33
CA PRO A 187 24.31 -2.20 9.66
C PRO A 187 23.46 -3.47 9.76
N SER A 188 22.79 -3.87 8.67
CA SER A 188 22.00 -5.11 8.63
C SER A 188 22.87 -6.38 8.69
N ALA A 189 24.14 -6.30 8.28
CA ALA A 189 25.11 -7.39 8.41
C ALA A 189 25.69 -7.51 9.83
N HIS A 190 25.48 -6.52 10.71
CA HIS A 190 25.99 -6.58 12.08
C HIS A 190 25.19 -7.61 12.91
N PRO A 191 25.85 -8.63 13.51
CA PRO A 191 25.16 -9.76 14.14
C PRO A 191 24.21 -9.34 15.27
N ASP A 192 24.64 -8.42 16.14
CA ASP A 192 23.79 -7.93 17.24
C ASP A 192 22.49 -7.26 16.75
N ILE A 193 22.55 -6.51 15.63
CA ILE A 193 21.40 -5.80 15.05
C ILE A 193 20.49 -6.80 14.34
N ALA A 194 21.05 -7.72 13.57
CA ALA A 194 20.31 -8.79 12.90
C ALA A 194 19.56 -9.68 13.93
N ASP A 195 20.24 -10.08 15.01
CA ASP A 195 19.64 -10.85 16.11
C ASP A 195 18.50 -10.09 16.80
N ALA A 196 18.69 -8.78 17.05
CA ALA A 196 17.66 -7.95 17.68
C ALA A 196 16.43 -7.81 16.78
N ARG A 197 16.61 -7.54 15.48
CA ARG A 197 15.52 -7.48 14.48
C ARG A 197 14.81 -8.83 14.34
N GLY A 198 15.56 -9.93 14.26
CA GLY A 198 15.02 -11.28 14.20
C GLY A 198 14.17 -11.61 15.43
N PHE A 199 14.62 -11.22 16.62
CA PHE A 199 13.83 -11.38 17.85
C PHE A 199 12.54 -10.56 17.83
N VAL A 200 12.59 -9.28 17.44
CA VAL A 200 11.39 -8.42 17.36
C VAL A 200 10.40 -8.95 16.32
N ARG A 201 10.85 -9.30 15.12
CA ARG A 201 10.00 -9.90 14.07
C ARG A 201 9.41 -11.24 14.48
N GLY A 202 10.19 -12.09 15.17
CA GLY A 202 9.70 -13.36 15.71
C GLY A 202 8.63 -13.17 16.80
N LEU A 203 8.77 -12.14 17.65
CA LEU A 203 7.75 -11.79 18.63
C LEU A 203 6.48 -11.26 17.97
N ASP A 204 6.60 -10.47 16.90
CA ASP A 204 5.47 -9.95 16.13
C ASP A 204 4.71 -11.10 15.45
N ALA A 205 5.43 -12.00 14.78
CA ALA A 205 4.86 -13.22 14.20
C ALA A 205 4.20 -14.12 15.26
N ALA A 206 4.79 -14.23 16.46
CA ALA A 206 4.17 -14.95 17.58
C ALA A 206 2.92 -14.25 18.13
N ALA A 207 2.86 -12.92 18.10
CA ALA A 207 1.68 -12.16 18.47
C ALA A 207 0.53 -12.38 17.49
N ASP A 208 0.82 -12.47 16.19
CA ASP A 208 -0.14 -12.84 15.14
C ASP A 208 -0.67 -14.27 15.37
N VAL A 209 0.21 -15.26 15.59
CA VAL A 209 -0.20 -16.64 15.94
C VAL A 209 -1.11 -16.64 17.17
N GLY A 210 -0.80 -15.80 18.16
CA GLY A 210 -1.59 -15.65 19.38
C GLY A 210 -2.92 -14.91 19.21
N SER A 211 -3.21 -14.33 18.05
CA SER A 211 -4.53 -13.75 17.72
C SER A 211 -5.56 -14.83 17.35
N ARG A 212 -5.10 -16.03 16.99
CA ARG A 212 -5.96 -17.16 16.60
C ARG A 212 -6.71 -17.74 17.80
N PRO A 213 -7.95 -18.23 17.61
CA PRO A 213 -8.73 -18.85 18.68
C PRO A 213 -7.95 -19.95 19.41
N GLY A 214 -7.92 -19.90 20.75
CA GLY A 214 -7.23 -20.88 21.60
C GLY A 214 -5.73 -20.65 21.80
N LEU A 215 -5.09 -19.71 21.10
CA LEU A 215 -3.64 -19.44 21.20
C LEU A 215 -3.28 -18.14 21.95
N GLY A 216 -4.24 -17.53 22.63
CA GLY A 216 -4.05 -16.25 23.33
C GLY A 216 -2.97 -16.25 24.42
N TRP A 217 -2.60 -17.43 24.94
CA TRP A 217 -1.50 -17.58 25.90
C TRP A 217 -0.13 -17.27 25.30
N ILE A 218 0.04 -17.38 23.97
CA ILE A 218 1.25 -16.98 23.23
C ILE A 218 1.24 -15.46 22.99
N GLY A 219 0.09 -14.91 22.59
CA GLY A 219 -0.01 -13.50 22.19
C GLY A 219 0.20 -12.51 23.35
N ARG A 220 -0.18 -12.86 24.58
CA ARG A 220 0.04 -12.01 25.77
C ARG A 220 1.53 -11.77 26.07
N PRO A 221 2.38 -12.80 26.28
CA PRO A 221 3.80 -12.60 26.51
C PRO A 221 4.51 -11.97 25.30
N ALA A 222 4.13 -12.32 24.07
CA ALA A 222 4.69 -11.70 22.87
C ALA A 222 4.48 -10.17 22.86
N ARG A 223 3.24 -9.71 23.07
CA ARG A 223 2.90 -8.28 23.14
C ARG A 223 3.57 -7.55 24.30
N LEU A 224 3.74 -8.22 25.45
CA LEU A 224 4.48 -7.65 26.58
C LEU A 224 5.95 -7.42 26.22
N LEU A 225 6.62 -8.42 25.64
CA LEU A 225 8.01 -8.31 25.23
C LEU A 225 8.20 -7.27 24.12
N LEU A 226 7.28 -7.19 23.15
CA LEU A 226 7.28 -6.12 22.14
C LEU A 226 7.15 -4.74 22.78
N LYS A 227 6.25 -4.57 23.77
CA LYS A 227 6.10 -3.30 24.49
C LYS A 227 7.38 -2.91 25.23
N LEU A 228 8.08 -3.87 25.82
CA LEU A 228 9.36 -3.65 26.50
C LEU A 228 10.50 -3.33 25.53
N CYS A 229 10.46 -3.86 24.31
CA CYS A 229 11.50 -3.60 23.30
C CYS A 229 11.23 -2.33 22.48
N ARG A 230 10.02 -1.76 22.50
CA ARG A 230 9.56 -0.73 21.55
C ARG A 230 10.50 0.47 21.44
N GLU A 231 10.88 1.07 22.56
CA GLU A 231 11.73 2.27 22.57
C GLU A 231 13.13 1.97 22.05
N ASP A 232 13.76 0.91 22.57
CA ASP A 232 15.10 0.52 22.15
C ASP A 232 15.13 0.05 20.69
N ALA A 233 14.10 -0.65 20.21
CA ALA A 233 13.98 -1.01 18.81
C ALA A 233 13.83 0.22 17.92
N ALA A 234 13.00 1.20 18.30
CA ALA A 234 12.84 2.43 17.53
C ALA A 234 14.12 3.30 17.51
N GLU A 235 14.84 3.38 18.62
CA GLU A 235 16.15 4.05 18.69
C GLU A 235 17.22 3.30 17.89
N MET A 236 17.19 1.97 17.91
CA MET A 236 18.08 1.12 17.10
C MET A 236 17.88 1.41 15.61
N GLU A 237 16.64 1.38 15.13
CA GLU A 237 16.33 1.66 13.71
C GLU A 237 16.69 3.08 13.30
N ARG A 238 16.45 4.08 14.16
CA ARG A 238 16.89 5.47 13.93
C ARG A 238 18.41 5.58 13.86
N GLY A 239 19.14 4.88 14.73
CA GLY A 239 20.61 4.82 14.69
C GLY A 239 21.14 4.15 13.41
N VAL A 240 20.49 3.07 12.96
CA VAL A 240 20.81 2.41 11.69
C VAL A 240 20.58 3.36 10.51
N ALA A 241 19.43 4.03 10.47
CA ALA A 241 19.12 5.00 9.42
C ALA A 241 20.10 6.18 9.39
N ALA A 242 20.48 6.71 10.57
CA ALA A 242 21.49 7.77 10.67
C ALA A 242 22.85 7.29 10.14
N ALA A 243 23.32 6.12 10.58
CA ALA A 243 24.59 5.55 10.10
C ALA A 243 24.59 5.27 8.60
N ALA A 244 23.46 4.83 8.05
CA ALA A 244 23.30 4.60 6.62
C ALA A 244 23.29 5.93 5.83
N SER A 245 22.58 6.94 6.33
CA SER A 245 22.55 8.28 5.73
C SER A 245 23.93 8.97 5.74
N ASP A 246 24.66 8.87 6.85
CA ASP A 246 26.03 9.39 7.00
C ASP A 246 26.98 8.74 6.00
N ARG A 247 26.93 7.41 5.89
CA ARG A 247 27.73 6.66 4.89
C ARG A 247 27.37 7.06 3.46
N ALA A 248 26.10 7.30 3.18
CA ALA A 248 25.64 7.76 1.88
C ALA A 248 25.99 9.23 1.58
N GLN A 249 26.53 10.03 2.52
CA GLN A 249 26.89 11.44 2.25
C GLN A 249 27.89 11.60 1.10
N GLY A 250 28.80 10.64 0.90
CA GLY A 250 29.75 10.65 -0.20
C GLY A 250 29.15 10.40 -1.59
N VAL A 251 27.87 10.01 -1.66
CA VAL A 251 27.15 9.69 -2.89
C VAL A 251 26.11 10.77 -3.17
N ASP A 252 26.43 11.64 -4.14
CA ASP A 252 25.53 12.63 -4.75
C ASP A 252 24.68 13.42 -3.77
N TYR A 253 25.31 13.89 -2.69
CA TYR A 253 24.64 14.66 -1.65
C TYR A 253 23.82 15.83 -2.21
N GLY A 254 24.34 16.54 -3.21
CA GLY A 254 23.64 17.64 -3.88
C GLY A 254 22.35 17.23 -4.60
N LEU A 255 22.30 16.01 -5.16
CA LEU A 255 21.11 15.50 -5.84
C LEU A 255 20.06 14.93 -4.86
N ARG A 256 20.45 14.63 -3.62
CA ARG A 256 19.54 14.04 -2.63
C ARG A 256 18.37 14.95 -2.29
N ILE A 257 18.60 16.25 -2.15
CA ILE A 257 17.54 17.22 -1.85
C ILE A 257 16.50 17.21 -2.97
N VAL A 258 16.97 17.37 -4.21
CA VAL A 258 16.11 17.33 -5.41
C VAL A 258 15.36 16.00 -5.49
N ALA A 259 16.05 14.89 -5.24
CA ALA A 259 15.44 13.57 -5.32
C ALA A 259 14.35 13.36 -4.24
N GLN A 260 14.52 13.90 -3.03
CA GLN A 260 13.49 13.86 -1.98
C GLN A 260 12.25 14.70 -2.33
N GLU A 261 12.43 15.86 -3.00
CA GLU A 261 11.28 16.61 -3.55
C GLU A 261 10.54 15.78 -4.61
N GLN A 262 11.27 15.03 -5.44
CA GLN A 262 10.67 14.13 -6.42
C GLN A 262 9.91 12.96 -5.79
N VAL A 263 10.30 12.47 -4.61
CA VAL A 263 9.53 11.47 -3.85
C VAL A 263 8.18 12.02 -3.43
N GLY A 264 8.14 13.26 -2.90
CA GLY A 264 6.89 13.92 -2.51
C GLY A 264 5.94 14.13 -3.70
N LEU A 265 6.50 14.53 -4.86
CA LEU A 265 5.75 14.62 -6.12
C LEU A 265 5.23 13.26 -6.55
N ALA A 266 6.08 12.23 -6.57
CA ALA A 266 5.69 10.86 -6.93
C ALA A 266 4.50 10.37 -6.09
N TYR A 267 4.54 10.60 -4.78
CA TYR A 267 3.46 10.23 -3.87
C TYR A 267 2.14 10.94 -4.22
N ALA A 268 2.18 12.25 -4.46
CA ALA A 268 1.00 13.04 -4.83
C ALA A 268 0.41 12.60 -6.18
N GLY A 269 1.25 12.28 -7.15
CA GLY A 269 0.82 11.75 -8.45
C GLY A 269 0.24 10.34 -8.34
N TRP A 270 0.88 9.47 -7.57
CA TRP A 270 0.46 8.10 -7.33
C TRP A 270 -0.91 8.04 -6.65
N ASP A 271 -1.10 8.79 -5.56
CA ASP A 271 -2.38 8.82 -4.83
C ASP A 271 -3.54 9.28 -5.74
N ARG A 272 -3.33 10.34 -6.52
CA ARG A 272 -4.33 10.81 -7.48
C ARG A 272 -4.60 9.78 -8.57
N LEU A 273 -3.57 9.14 -9.10
CA LEU A 273 -3.71 8.10 -10.11
C LEU A 273 -4.51 6.92 -9.57
N LEU A 274 -4.20 6.42 -8.37
CA LEU A 274 -4.94 5.34 -7.73
C LEU A 274 -6.40 5.71 -7.49
N THR A 275 -6.65 6.89 -6.94
CA THR A 275 -8.01 7.29 -6.50
C THR A 275 -8.91 7.79 -7.63
N ARG A 276 -8.34 8.47 -8.64
CA ARG A 276 -9.11 9.12 -9.72
C ARG A 276 -9.13 8.32 -11.02
N VAL A 277 -8.15 7.45 -11.24
CA VAL A 277 -7.98 6.71 -12.50
C VAL A 277 -8.05 5.19 -12.27
N ALA A 278 -7.18 4.61 -11.45
CA ALA A 278 -7.14 3.16 -11.30
C ALA A 278 -8.42 2.59 -10.67
N LEU A 279 -8.92 3.22 -9.59
CA LEU A 279 -10.09 2.75 -8.86
C LEU A 279 -11.37 2.64 -9.73
N PRO A 280 -11.72 3.61 -10.59
CA PRO A 280 -12.79 3.43 -11.58
C PRO A 280 -12.63 2.17 -12.44
N ALA A 281 -11.44 1.91 -13.00
CA ALA A 281 -11.19 0.73 -13.82
C ALA A 281 -11.39 -0.55 -13.02
N TRP A 282 -10.82 -0.61 -11.81
CA TRP A 282 -10.88 -1.79 -10.95
C TRP A 282 -12.32 -2.18 -10.59
N ARG A 283 -13.17 -1.19 -10.26
CA ARG A 283 -14.60 -1.41 -9.99
C ARG A 283 -15.39 -1.95 -11.19
N MET A 284 -14.84 -1.88 -12.40
CA MET A 284 -15.45 -2.42 -13.62
C MET A 284 -14.81 -3.74 -14.07
N GLY A 285 -14.03 -4.40 -13.22
CA GLY A 285 -13.37 -5.65 -13.58
C GLY A 285 -12.21 -5.44 -14.56
N ARG A 286 -11.60 -4.25 -14.55
CA ARG A 286 -10.49 -3.90 -15.46
C ARG A 286 -9.34 -3.29 -14.70
N TRP A 287 -8.15 -3.31 -15.27
CA TRP A 287 -6.99 -2.70 -14.62
C TRP A 287 -6.06 -2.07 -15.66
N PRO A 288 -5.53 -0.86 -15.43
CA PRO A 288 -4.63 -0.23 -16.38
C PRO A 288 -3.34 -1.06 -16.54
N ALA A 289 -3.00 -1.49 -17.75
CA ALA A 289 -1.84 -2.35 -17.97
C ALA A 289 -0.50 -1.65 -17.66
N HIS A 290 -0.46 -0.33 -17.78
CA HIS A 290 0.74 0.48 -17.62
C HIS A 290 0.52 1.60 -16.58
N LEU A 291 0.26 1.18 -15.33
CA LEU A 291 -0.10 2.07 -14.23
C LEU A 291 1.05 3.02 -13.88
N ASP A 292 2.29 2.54 -13.77
CA ASP A 292 3.45 3.37 -13.47
C ASP A 292 3.73 4.38 -14.60
N ALA A 293 3.50 4.02 -15.87
CA ALA A 293 3.53 4.98 -16.97
C ALA A 293 2.47 6.09 -16.84
N GLY A 294 1.32 5.78 -16.22
CA GLY A 294 0.28 6.76 -15.88
C GLY A 294 0.75 7.82 -14.89
N VAL A 295 1.68 7.48 -13.99
CA VAL A 295 2.26 8.43 -13.01
C VAL A 295 2.99 9.57 -13.72
N VAL A 296 3.76 9.25 -14.76
CA VAL A 296 4.47 10.24 -15.56
C VAL A 296 3.49 11.23 -16.18
N SER A 297 2.39 10.71 -16.73
CA SER A 297 1.36 11.53 -17.35
C SER A 297 0.63 12.42 -16.33
N ALA A 298 0.29 11.89 -15.15
CA ALA A 298 -0.30 12.63 -14.05
C ALA A 298 0.61 13.76 -13.55
N LEU A 299 1.89 13.48 -13.35
CA LEU A 299 2.82 14.48 -12.85
C LEU A 299 3.19 15.53 -13.93
N THR A 300 3.14 15.15 -15.21
CA THR A 300 3.26 16.10 -16.33
C THR A 300 2.08 17.06 -16.38
N GLU A 301 0.86 16.57 -16.15
CA GLU A 301 -0.32 17.40 -16.03
C GLU A 301 -0.26 18.31 -14.79
N LEU A 302 0.17 17.77 -13.64
CA LEU A 302 0.34 18.53 -12.40
C LEU A 302 1.33 19.68 -12.57
N SER A 303 2.51 19.40 -13.15
CA SER A 303 3.52 20.43 -13.40
C SER A 303 3.02 21.53 -14.33
N ARG A 304 2.25 21.18 -15.37
CA ARG A 304 1.63 22.17 -16.28
C ARG A 304 0.64 23.09 -15.58
N ARG A 305 -0.20 22.57 -14.69
CA ARG A 305 -1.25 23.36 -14.01
C ARG A 305 -0.71 24.25 -12.90
N ASP A 306 0.13 23.69 -12.05
CA ASP A 306 0.60 24.37 -10.86
C ASP A 306 1.88 25.20 -11.13
N ARG A 307 2.34 25.24 -12.39
CA ARG A 307 3.62 25.83 -12.81
C ARG A 307 4.77 25.39 -11.90
N LEU A 308 4.70 24.13 -11.44
CA LEU A 308 5.74 23.52 -10.62
C LEU A 308 6.96 23.33 -11.53
N ALA A 309 7.91 24.27 -11.38
CA ALA A 309 9.32 24.26 -11.78
C ALA A 309 9.73 24.93 -13.11
N GLU A 310 10.64 25.91 -12.97
CA GLU A 310 11.70 26.17 -13.94
C GLU A 310 12.51 24.86 -14.15
N GLY A 311 12.82 24.47 -15.39
CA GLY A 311 13.65 23.30 -15.68
C GLY A 311 12.93 21.94 -15.82
N TYR A 312 11.58 21.90 -15.74
CA TYR A 312 10.80 20.68 -15.93
C TYR A 312 11.02 20.00 -17.29
N THR A 313 11.01 20.79 -18.37
CA THR A 313 11.19 20.29 -19.75
C THR A 313 12.59 19.74 -19.99
N SER A 314 13.62 20.34 -19.39
CA SER A 314 14.99 19.80 -19.44
C SER A 314 15.12 18.47 -18.71
N ARG A 315 14.45 18.32 -17.55
CA ARG A 315 14.44 17.07 -16.78
C ARG A 315 13.78 15.92 -17.55
N LEU A 316 12.67 16.18 -18.26
CA LEU A 316 11.99 15.16 -19.06
C LEU A 316 12.88 14.54 -20.15
N GLY A 317 13.87 15.30 -20.66
CA GLY A 317 14.83 14.82 -21.64
C GLY A 317 15.96 13.94 -21.09
N GLU A 318 16.12 13.85 -19.77
CA GLU A 318 17.11 12.98 -19.14
C GLU A 318 16.63 11.52 -19.09
N ARG A 319 17.56 10.56 -19.10
CA ARG A 319 17.27 9.12 -19.05
C ARG A 319 16.43 8.77 -17.81
N PRO A 320 15.16 8.31 -17.95
CA PRO A 320 14.37 7.83 -16.83
C PRO A 320 14.94 6.53 -16.27
N ALA A 321 14.64 6.22 -15.01
CA ALA A 321 15.14 5.02 -14.36
C ALA A 321 14.55 3.71 -14.91
N CYS A 322 13.37 3.74 -15.53
CA CYS A 322 12.75 2.57 -16.16
C CYS A 322 13.55 2.08 -17.37
N ASP A 323 14.41 2.91 -17.96
CA ASP A 323 15.38 2.50 -18.99
C ASP A 323 16.51 1.60 -18.44
N LEU A 324 16.57 1.38 -17.11
CA LEU A 324 17.45 0.38 -16.49
C LEU A 324 16.86 -1.04 -16.57
N LEU A 325 15.62 -1.17 -17.06
CA LEU A 325 14.89 -2.42 -17.26
C LEU A 325 14.93 -2.84 -18.73
N GLU A 326 15.04 -4.14 -18.99
CA GLU A 326 15.02 -4.70 -20.36
C GLU A 326 13.62 -4.61 -21.00
N ARG A 327 12.58 -4.84 -20.19
CA ARG A 327 11.17 -4.86 -20.63
C ARG A 327 10.30 -4.13 -19.61
N PRO A 328 10.36 -2.79 -19.55
CA PRO A 328 9.64 -2.00 -18.55
C PRO A 328 8.12 -2.26 -18.60
N GLY A 329 7.51 -2.40 -19.78
CA GLY A 329 6.07 -2.63 -19.91
C GLY A 329 5.55 -3.91 -19.22
N VAL A 330 6.31 -5.00 -19.27
CA VAL A 330 5.95 -6.27 -18.58
C VAL A 330 6.06 -6.13 -17.06
N ILE A 331 7.00 -5.31 -16.60
CA ILE A 331 7.22 -5.06 -15.18
C ILE A 331 6.12 -4.15 -14.63
N ASP A 332 5.74 -3.11 -15.37
CA ASP A 332 4.59 -2.23 -15.06
C ASP A 332 3.30 -3.06 -14.96
N GLU A 333 3.07 -3.96 -15.92
CA GLU A 333 1.92 -4.84 -15.94
C GLU A 333 1.81 -5.69 -14.65
N ALA A 334 2.93 -6.30 -14.24
CA ALA A 334 3.00 -7.06 -12.99
C ALA A 334 2.82 -6.17 -11.74
N ALA A 335 3.39 -4.96 -11.73
CA ALA A 335 3.23 -4.00 -10.64
C ALA A 335 1.78 -3.49 -10.54
N SER A 336 1.11 -3.28 -11.67
CA SER A 336 -0.29 -2.85 -11.74
C SER A 336 -1.25 -3.92 -11.23
N LEU A 337 -1.05 -5.20 -11.60
CA LEU A 337 -1.81 -6.31 -11.03
C LEU A 337 -1.62 -6.42 -9.51
N LEU A 338 -0.37 -6.27 -9.05
CA LEU A 338 -0.08 -6.25 -7.62
C LEU A 338 -0.74 -5.04 -6.93
N ALA A 339 -0.76 -3.87 -7.56
CA ALA A 339 -1.44 -2.68 -7.04
C ALA A 339 -2.94 -2.94 -6.89
N ALA A 340 -3.58 -3.50 -7.91
CA ALA A 340 -5.00 -3.82 -7.84
C ALA A 340 -5.31 -4.86 -6.75
N ARG A 341 -4.44 -5.84 -6.56
CA ARG A 341 -4.57 -6.82 -5.47
C ARG A 341 -4.45 -6.13 -4.10
N LEU A 342 -3.44 -5.29 -3.90
CA LEU A 342 -3.16 -4.66 -2.61
C LEU A 342 -4.16 -3.57 -2.24
N PHE A 343 -4.62 -2.76 -3.20
CA PHE A 343 -5.46 -1.59 -2.94
C PHE A 343 -6.95 -1.80 -3.23
N HIS A 344 -7.31 -2.83 -4.01
CA HIS A 344 -8.69 -3.13 -4.37
C HIS A 344 -9.13 -4.56 -4.03
N GLY A 345 -8.19 -5.49 -3.76
CA GLY A 345 -8.52 -6.90 -3.59
C GLY A 345 -8.79 -7.62 -4.91
N GLY A 346 -8.26 -7.10 -6.03
CA GLY A 346 -8.37 -7.73 -7.34
C GLY A 346 -7.67 -9.10 -7.41
N PRO A 347 -8.03 -9.94 -8.40
CA PRO A 347 -7.35 -11.21 -8.66
C PRO A 347 -5.84 -11.04 -8.91
N ALA A 348 -5.07 -12.09 -8.60
CA ALA A 348 -3.62 -12.08 -8.82
C ALA A 348 -3.22 -12.18 -10.30
N GLU A 349 -4.10 -12.71 -11.15
CA GLU A 349 -3.85 -12.92 -12.58
C GLU A 349 -5.01 -12.34 -13.40
N ALA A 350 -4.72 -11.97 -14.64
CA ALA A 350 -5.73 -11.53 -15.60
C ALA A 350 -6.71 -12.66 -15.93
N GLY A 351 -7.93 -12.29 -16.30
CA GLY A 351 -9.00 -13.23 -16.65
C GLY A 351 -10.11 -12.58 -17.48
N PRO A 352 -11.13 -13.34 -17.88
CA PRO A 352 -12.24 -12.82 -18.68
C PRO A 352 -13.00 -11.69 -17.97
N ASP A 353 -13.17 -11.80 -16.65
CA ASP A 353 -13.81 -10.79 -15.79
C ASP A 353 -12.80 -9.84 -15.13
N TRP A 354 -11.51 -9.95 -15.50
CA TRP A 354 -10.42 -9.14 -14.96
C TRP A 354 -9.39 -8.81 -16.06
N SER A 355 -9.75 -7.89 -16.95
CA SER A 355 -9.02 -7.64 -18.19
C SER A 355 -8.15 -6.38 -18.14
N PRO A 356 -6.97 -6.37 -18.80
CA PRO A 356 -6.16 -5.17 -18.92
C PRO A 356 -6.88 -4.11 -19.75
N VAL A 357 -6.57 -2.84 -19.49
CA VAL A 357 -6.97 -1.72 -20.34
C VAL A 357 -5.77 -0.83 -20.65
N ASP A 358 -5.60 -0.50 -21.93
CA ASP A 358 -4.60 0.45 -22.39
C ASP A 358 -5.11 1.88 -22.26
N TRP A 359 -4.19 2.84 -22.09
CA TRP A 359 -4.55 4.25 -21.91
C TRP A 359 -5.32 4.85 -23.08
N ALA A 360 -5.09 4.37 -24.31
CA ALA A 360 -5.83 4.80 -25.49
C ALA A 360 -7.30 4.34 -25.47
N ALA A 361 -7.56 3.15 -24.92
CA ALA A 361 -8.90 2.58 -24.82
C ALA A 361 -9.63 2.98 -23.53
N TYR A 362 -8.90 3.51 -22.53
CA TYR A 362 -9.43 3.85 -21.22
C TYR A 362 -10.68 4.76 -21.26
N PRO A 363 -10.75 5.84 -22.07
CA PRO A 363 -11.96 6.67 -22.10
C PRO A 363 -13.22 5.89 -22.53
N GLU A 364 -13.12 5.01 -23.51
CA GLU A 364 -14.28 4.24 -23.99
C GLU A 364 -14.59 3.06 -23.07
N GLU A 365 -13.55 2.32 -22.65
CA GLU A 365 -13.72 1.07 -21.92
C GLU A 365 -13.96 1.25 -20.41
N VAL A 366 -13.61 2.42 -19.87
CA VAL A 366 -13.76 2.76 -18.45
C VAL A 366 -14.67 3.96 -18.29
N VAL A 367 -14.34 5.13 -18.86
CA VAL A 367 -15.07 6.37 -18.56
C VAL A 367 -16.53 6.31 -19.04
N ASP A 368 -16.75 5.96 -20.31
CA ASP A 368 -18.11 5.84 -20.87
C ASP A 368 -18.93 4.77 -20.14
N ARG A 369 -18.35 3.58 -19.93
CA ARG A 369 -19.02 2.48 -19.21
C ARG A 369 -19.37 2.84 -17.78
N LYS A 370 -18.49 3.56 -17.08
CA LYS A 370 -18.76 4.06 -15.73
C LYS A 370 -19.98 4.96 -15.75
N TRP A 371 -20.02 5.94 -16.66
CA TRP A 371 -21.14 6.87 -16.74
C TRP A 371 -22.46 6.17 -17.07
N ARG A 372 -22.44 5.21 -18.01
CA ARG A 372 -23.64 4.42 -18.35
C ARG A 372 -24.13 3.57 -17.18
N ALA A 373 -23.22 2.93 -16.44
CA ALA A 373 -23.55 2.14 -15.26
C ALA A 373 -24.11 3.02 -14.11
N GLU A 374 -23.55 4.21 -13.89
CA GLU A 374 -24.07 5.17 -12.91
C GLU A 374 -25.44 5.73 -13.34
N ALA A 375 -25.63 6.07 -14.61
CA ALA A 375 -26.92 6.47 -15.16
C ALA A 375 -27.98 5.36 -15.02
N ALA A 376 -27.59 4.09 -15.23
CA ALA A 376 -28.47 2.94 -15.05
C ALA A 376 -28.91 2.79 -13.59
N ARG A 377 -27.97 2.93 -12.65
CA ARG A 377 -28.28 2.92 -11.20
C ARG A 377 -29.21 4.06 -10.81
N LEU A 378 -28.99 5.26 -11.34
CA LEU A 378 -29.86 6.41 -11.11
C LEU A 378 -31.31 6.12 -11.53
N HIS A 379 -31.50 5.57 -12.73
CA HIS A 379 -32.83 5.21 -13.22
C HIS A 379 -33.46 4.05 -12.44
N ALA A 380 -32.69 3.04 -12.07
CA ALA A 380 -33.19 1.96 -11.21
C ALA A 380 -33.66 2.48 -9.84
N ALA A 381 -32.97 3.48 -9.29
CA ALA A 381 -33.39 4.14 -8.05
C ALA A 381 -34.68 4.96 -8.23
N LEU A 382 -34.85 5.68 -9.35
CA LEU A 382 -36.10 6.36 -9.70
C LEU A 382 -37.27 5.37 -9.85
N ASP A 383 -37.04 4.23 -10.50
CA ASP A 383 -38.03 3.16 -10.67
C ASP A 383 -38.42 2.57 -9.30
N ALA A 384 -37.46 2.35 -8.41
CA ALA A 384 -37.70 1.86 -7.05
C ALA A 384 -38.49 2.85 -6.18
N LEU A 385 -38.37 4.15 -6.46
CA LEU A 385 -39.17 5.21 -5.84
C LEU A 385 -40.53 5.41 -6.52
N ALA A 386 -40.89 4.55 -7.48
CA ALA A 386 -42.13 4.61 -8.25
C ALA A 386 -42.35 5.96 -8.96
N VAL A 387 -41.25 6.65 -9.34
CA VAL A 387 -41.32 7.86 -10.17
C VAL A 387 -41.90 7.47 -11.54
N PRO A 388 -42.92 8.17 -12.07
CA PRO A 388 -43.56 7.80 -13.32
C PRO A 388 -42.56 7.49 -14.44
N ALA A 389 -42.75 6.35 -15.09
CA ALA A 389 -41.91 5.92 -16.20
C ALA A 389 -42.22 6.78 -17.44
N GLY A 390 -41.17 7.34 -18.04
CA GLY A 390 -41.23 8.01 -19.34
C GLY A 390 -40.99 7.04 -20.50
N PRO A 391 -40.81 7.54 -21.73
CA PRO A 391 -40.53 6.72 -22.92
C PRO A 391 -39.15 6.03 -22.92
N GLY A 392 -38.37 6.20 -21.85
CA GLY A 392 -37.06 5.60 -21.65
C GLY A 392 -36.28 6.27 -20.52
N PRO A 393 -35.00 5.90 -20.32
CA PRO A 393 -34.09 6.58 -19.42
C PRO A 393 -33.64 7.92 -20.01
N THR A 394 -34.37 8.99 -19.71
CA THR A 394 -34.10 10.35 -20.20
C THR A 394 -33.58 11.26 -19.08
N LEU A 395 -32.73 12.22 -19.44
CA LEU A 395 -32.25 13.22 -18.50
C LEU A 395 -33.40 14.12 -18.01
N ASP A 396 -34.38 14.40 -18.87
CA ASP A 396 -35.60 15.14 -18.50
C ASP A 396 -36.39 14.49 -17.36
N ARG A 397 -36.39 13.16 -17.27
CA ARG A 397 -37.03 12.44 -16.16
C ARG A 397 -36.33 12.73 -14.83
N VAL A 398 -34.99 12.75 -14.85
CA VAL A 398 -34.18 13.08 -13.67
C VAL A 398 -34.39 14.54 -13.27
N LEU A 399 -34.29 15.47 -14.22
CA LEU A 399 -34.51 16.90 -13.98
C LEU A 399 -35.92 17.14 -13.42
N GLY A 400 -36.93 16.56 -14.04
CA GLY A 400 -38.32 16.69 -13.61
C GLY A 400 -38.55 16.18 -12.19
N HIS A 401 -37.95 15.05 -11.80
CA HIS A 401 -38.07 14.53 -10.44
C HIS A 401 -37.41 15.44 -9.40
N LEU A 402 -36.20 15.93 -9.69
CA LEU A 402 -35.45 16.79 -8.76
C LEU A 402 -36.07 18.19 -8.64
N THR A 403 -36.70 18.71 -9.70
CA THR A 403 -37.38 20.02 -9.68
C THR A 403 -38.81 19.98 -9.13
N TYR A 404 -39.63 18.96 -9.46
CA TYR A 404 -41.05 18.94 -9.10
C TYR A 404 -41.30 18.75 -7.59
N ALA A 405 -40.34 18.14 -6.89
CA ALA A 405 -40.38 17.91 -5.44
C ALA A 405 -39.47 18.89 -4.66
N ALA A 406 -39.01 19.97 -5.30
CA ALA A 406 -38.06 20.95 -4.75
C ALA A 406 -38.60 21.78 -3.58
N GLY A 407 -39.86 21.60 -3.17
CA GLY A 407 -40.44 22.34 -2.04
C GLY A 407 -39.68 22.17 -0.71
N GLU A 408 -38.94 21.06 -0.51
CA GLU A 408 -38.24 20.77 0.76
C GLU A 408 -36.93 19.94 0.61
N GLY A 409 -36.37 19.77 -0.59
CA GLY A 409 -35.15 18.93 -0.79
C GLY A 409 -35.36 17.41 -0.62
N ALA A 410 -36.56 16.98 -0.25
CA ALA A 410 -36.90 15.59 0.09
C ALA A 410 -36.68 14.59 -1.07
N ALA A 411 -36.85 15.00 -2.33
CA ALA A 411 -36.61 14.10 -3.47
C ALA A 411 -35.13 13.80 -3.70
N ALA A 412 -34.27 14.82 -3.61
CA ALA A 412 -32.83 14.63 -3.69
C ALA A 412 -32.35 13.72 -2.54
N GLU A 413 -32.87 13.92 -1.32
CA GLU A 413 -32.53 13.08 -0.17
C GLU A 413 -33.03 11.64 -0.30
N ALA A 414 -34.25 11.42 -0.79
CA ALA A 414 -34.77 10.07 -1.02
C ALA A 414 -33.95 9.31 -2.06
N LEU A 415 -33.57 9.97 -3.15
CA LEU A 415 -32.76 9.38 -4.21
C LEU A 415 -31.32 9.13 -3.76
N ALA A 416 -30.72 10.09 -3.06
CA ALA A 416 -29.41 9.95 -2.43
C ALA A 416 -29.38 8.77 -1.46
N GLY A 417 -30.37 8.67 -0.56
CA GLY A 417 -30.49 7.58 0.40
C GLY A 417 -30.65 6.22 -0.27
N ARG A 418 -31.42 6.15 -1.37
CA ARG A 418 -31.57 4.93 -2.14
C ARG A 418 -30.26 4.49 -2.82
N LEU A 419 -29.60 5.41 -3.52
CA LEU A 419 -28.31 5.16 -4.17
C LEU A 419 -27.25 4.70 -3.16
N SER A 420 -27.21 5.35 -2.01
CA SER A 420 -26.30 4.99 -0.91
C SER A 420 -26.58 3.58 -0.39
N GLY A 421 -27.86 3.23 -0.21
CA GLY A 421 -28.28 1.89 0.23
C GLY A 421 -27.99 0.79 -0.81
N ASP A 422 -28.11 1.11 -2.10
CA ASP A 422 -27.85 0.17 -3.20
C ASP A 422 -26.34 -0.10 -3.33
N LEU A 423 -25.51 0.96 -3.28
CA LEU A 423 -24.05 0.84 -3.27
C LEU A 423 -23.54 0.09 -2.03
N ALA A 424 -24.05 0.42 -0.83
CA ALA A 424 -23.66 -0.29 0.39
C ALA A 424 -24.03 -1.78 0.38
N ARG A 425 -25.06 -2.18 -0.38
CA ARG A 425 -25.40 -3.61 -0.59
C ARG A 425 -24.46 -4.26 -1.58
N GLN A 426 -24.11 -3.57 -2.66
CA GLN A 426 -23.16 -4.05 -3.65
C GLN A 426 -21.77 -4.25 -3.05
N GLU A 427 -21.24 -3.27 -2.31
CA GLU A 427 -19.94 -3.34 -1.63
C GLU A 427 -19.87 -4.51 -0.63
N ARG A 428 -20.98 -4.80 0.08
CA ARG A 428 -21.05 -5.98 0.97
C ARG A 428 -21.01 -7.29 0.20
N SER A 429 -21.64 -7.35 -0.98
CA SER A 429 -21.63 -8.54 -1.84
C SER A 429 -20.23 -8.78 -2.43
N GLU A 430 -19.59 -7.73 -2.94
CA GLU A 430 -18.24 -7.76 -3.49
C GLU A 430 -17.20 -8.08 -2.40
N GLY A 431 -17.29 -7.43 -1.24
CA GLY A 431 -16.42 -7.72 -0.09
C GLY A 431 -16.56 -9.15 0.43
N ALA A 432 -17.77 -9.72 0.42
CA ALA A 432 -17.97 -11.13 0.79
C ALA A 432 -17.35 -12.12 -0.21
N ALA A 433 -17.18 -11.73 -1.48
CA ALA A 433 -16.47 -12.52 -2.49
C ALA A 433 -14.95 -12.44 -2.30
N VAL A 434 -14.42 -11.24 -2.01
CA VAL A 434 -12.99 -11.00 -1.73
C VAL A 434 -12.52 -11.74 -0.46
N VAL A 435 -13.34 -11.78 0.60
CA VAL A 435 -13.02 -12.48 1.87
C VAL A 435 -12.87 -14.01 1.71
N ARG A 436 -13.31 -14.60 0.60
CA ARG A 436 -13.14 -16.04 0.34
C ARG A 436 -11.78 -16.41 -0.28
N GLY A 437 -10.94 -15.42 -0.65
CA GLY A 437 -9.55 -15.63 -1.05
C GLY A 437 -8.63 -15.75 0.18
N ALA A 438 -7.74 -16.75 0.20
CA ALA A 438 -6.96 -17.15 1.38
C ALA A 438 -5.90 -16.14 1.88
N ASP A 439 -5.76 -14.98 1.24
CA ASP A 439 -4.76 -13.94 1.56
C ASP A 439 -5.46 -12.63 1.93
N THR A 440 -6.08 -12.58 3.11
CA THR A 440 -6.83 -11.40 3.57
C THR A 440 -5.87 -10.29 3.99
N VAL A 441 -5.54 -9.37 3.08
CA VAL A 441 -4.98 -8.06 3.43
C VAL A 441 -6.14 -7.18 3.89
N PRO A 442 -6.08 -6.56 5.08
CA PRO A 442 -7.11 -5.61 5.48
C PRO A 442 -7.10 -4.41 4.52
N LEU A 443 -8.11 -4.35 3.65
CA LEU A 443 -8.28 -3.26 2.70
C LEU A 443 -8.87 -2.05 3.40
N PHE A 444 -8.17 -0.92 3.33
CA PHE A 444 -8.74 0.37 3.67
C PHE A 444 -9.33 0.99 2.41
N PRO A 445 -10.55 1.57 2.47
CA PRO A 445 -11.13 2.20 1.30
C PRO A 445 -10.24 3.37 0.87
N LEU A 446 -9.83 3.35 -0.40
CA LEU A 446 -9.01 4.41 -1.01
C LEU A 446 -9.70 5.78 -1.00
N GLN A 447 -11.02 5.83 -0.80
CA GLN A 447 -11.78 7.06 -0.74
C GLN A 447 -12.54 7.14 0.59
N PRO A 448 -12.59 8.33 1.22
CA PRO A 448 -13.44 8.55 2.38
C PRO A 448 -14.92 8.35 2.00
N PRO A 449 -15.78 7.99 2.98
CA PRO A 449 -17.22 7.85 2.73
C PRO A 449 -17.78 9.19 2.23
N ARG A 450 -18.40 9.17 1.05
CA ARG A 450 -19.03 10.33 0.43
C ARG A 450 -20.40 10.58 1.06
N SER A 451 -20.83 11.84 1.11
CA SER A 451 -22.20 12.13 1.52
C SER A 451 -23.20 11.61 0.47
N GLY A 452 -24.44 11.35 0.87
CA GLY A 452 -25.48 10.93 -0.07
C GLY A 452 -25.70 11.95 -1.20
N ARG A 453 -25.53 13.24 -0.92
CA ARG A 453 -25.67 14.32 -1.91
C ARG A 453 -24.52 14.32 -2.92
N ASP A 454 -23.28 14.11 -2.47
CA ASP A 454 -22.13 13.95 -3.37
C ASP A 454 -22.34 12.77 -4.31
N LEU A 455 -22.83 11.64 -3.78
CA LEU A 455 -23.15 10.45 -4.57
C LEU A 455 -24.24 10.74 -5.60
N LEU A 456 -25.30 11.46 -5.22
CA LEU A 456 -26.35 11.85 -6.17
C LEU A 456 -25.78 12.77 -7.27
N ALA A 457 -24.98 13.77 -6.90
CA ALA A 457 -24.33 14.65 -7.86
C ALA A 457 -23.46 13.88 -8.86
N ASP A 458 -22.67 12.90 -8.42
CA ASP A 458 -21.88 12.03 -9.30
C ASP A 458 -22.77 11.29 -10.31
N HIS A 459 -23.89 10.72 -9.86
CA HIS A 459 -24.81 9.97 -10.73
C HIS A 459 -25.54 10.88 -11.72
N VAL A 460 -25.91 12.10 -11.31
CA VAL A 460 -26.49 13.10 -12.22
C VAL A 460 -25.46 13.57 -13.24
N THR A 461 -24.21 13.84 -12.82
CA THR A 461 -23.10 14.15 -13.72
C THR A 461 -22.90 13.04 -14.75
N ALA A 462 -22.90 11.77 -14.32
CA ALA A 462 -22.80 10.63 -15.23
C ALA A 462 -23.94 10.58 -16.25
N MET A 463 -25.18 10.82 -15.83
CA MET A 463 -26.33 10.88 -16.72
C MET A 463 -26.22 12.02 -17.73
N VAL A 464 -25.76 13.20 -17.31
CA VAL A 464 -25.51 14.35 -18.20
C VAL A 464 -24.42 14.02 -19.22
N CYS A 465 -23.30 13.45 -18.78
CA CYS A 465 -22.21 13.05 -19.67
C CYS A 465 -22.64 12.00 -20.69
N ALA A 466 -23.39 10.98 -20.27
CA ALA A 466 -23.92 9.95 -21.17
C ALA A 466 -24.91 10.54 -22.19
N ALA A 467 -25.78 11.46 -21.77
CA ALA A 467 -26.67 12.18 -22.68
C ALA A 467 -25.90 13.05 -23.69
N ALA A 468 -24.83 13.73 -23.25
CA ALA A 468 -23.99 14.53 -24.12
C ALA A 468 -23.27 13.67 -25.18
N VAL A 469 -22.71 12.52 -24.78
CA VAL A 469 -22.08 11.58 -25.72
C VAL A 469 -23.09 11.06 -26.75
N ASP A 470 -24.32 10.78 -26.34
CA ASP A 470 -25.35 10.25 -27.25
C ASP A 470 -26.01 11.32 -28.15
N SER A 471 -25.90 12.61 -27.82
CA SER A 471 -26.68 13.66 -28.50
C SER A 471 -25.93 14.92 -28.97
N ALA A 472 -24.68 15.13 -28.55
CA ALA A 472 -23.99 16.42 -28.69
C ALA A 472 -22.51 16.36 -29.14
N ASP A 473 -22.13 15.39 -29.99
CA ASP A 473 -20.73 15.21 -30.48
C ASP A 473 -19.67 15.31 -29.36
N ALA A 474 -20.05 14.88 -28.17
CA ALA A 474 -19.18 14.84 -27.01
C ALA A 474 -18.53 13.46 -26.89
N ALA A 475 -17.35 13.42 -26.30
CA ALA A 475 -16.59 12.20 -26.11
C ALA A 475 -16.20 12.01 -24.64
N PRO A 476 -16.12 10.76 -24.15
CA PRO A 476 -15.45 10.47 -22.90
C PRO A 476 -13.96 10.82 -23.02
N GLY A 477 -13.40 11.37 -21.95
CA GLY A 477 -11.99 11.70 -21.85
C GLY A 477 -11.41 11.34 -20.50
N LEU A 478 -10.08 11.36 -20.44
CA LEU A 478 -9.32 11.16 -19.21
C LEU A 478 -8.51 12.42 -18.90
N ASP A 479 -8.68 12.90 -17.67
CA ASP A 479 -7.82 13.87 -17.04
C ASP A 479 -6.99 13.16 -15.97
N TRP A 480 -5.67 13.27 -16.03
CA TRP A 480 -4.82 12.51 -15.12
C TRP A 480 -4.92 12.93 -13.65
N LEU A 481 -5.41 14.15 -13.36
CA LEU A 481 -5.55 14.65 -12.01
C LEU A 481 -6.98 14.56 -11.49
N ASP A 482 -7.96 14.73 -12.38
CA ASP A 482 -9.38 14.79 -12.02
C ASP A 482 -10.13 13.49 -12.37
N GLY A 483 -9.55 12.64 -13.21
CA GLY A 483 -10.10 11.36 -13.65
C GLY A 483 -11.03 11.50 -14.87
N PRO A 484 -12.17 10.80 -14.89
CA PRO A 484 -13.14 10.88 -15.99
C PRO A 484 -13.62 12.31 -16.29
N VAL A 485 -13.54 12.76 -17.55
CA VAL A 485 -13.99 14.09 -17.98
C VAL A 485 -14.76 14.06 -19.30
N LEU A 486 -15.65 15.01 -19.51
CA LEU A 486 -16.37 15.21 -20.77
C LEU A 486 -15.57 16.12 -21.70
N LEU A 487 -15.34 15.65 -22.93
CA LEU A 487 -14.72 16.42 -24.00
C LEU A 487 -15.78 16.87 -25.00
N VAL A 488 -15.76 18.15 -25.38
CA VAL A 488 -16.61 18.70 -26.45
C VAL A 488 -15.71 19.44 -27.42
N GLY A 489 -15.70 19.02 -28.69
CA GLY A 489 -14.77 19.57 -29.68
C GLY A 489 -13.29 19.35 -29.32
N GLY A 490 -12.98 18.28 -28.56
CA GLY A 490 -11.63 17.98 -28.07
C GLY A 490 -11.22 18.72 -26.79
N GLU A 491 -12.03 19.66 -26.30
CA GLU A 491 -11.73 20.47 -25.12
C GLU A 491 -12.49 19.98 -23.88
N ARG A 492 -11.83 20.03 -22.72
CA ARG A 492 -12.43 19.62 -21.44
C ARG A 492 -13.48 20.62 -20.97
N ARG A 493 -14.69 20.13 -20.64
CA ARG A 493 -15.71 20.93 -19.95
C ARG A 493 -15.59 20.79 -18.43
N ALA A 494 -15.00 21.80 -17.79
CA ALA A 494 -14.83 21.85 -16.32
C ALA A 494 -16.00 22.53 -15.58
N ASP A 495 -16.96 23.09 -16.31
CA ASP A 495 -18.00 23.96 -15.76
C ASP A 495 -19.28 23.21 -15.34
N LEU A 496 -19.35 21.90 -15.57
CA LEU A 496 -20.54 21.08 -15.28
C LEU A 496 -20.84 20.93 -13.78
N ALA A 497 -19.82 20.72 -12.94
CA ALA A 497 -19.98 20.42 -11.52
C ALA A 497 -20.84 21.44 -10.74
N PRO A 498 -20.58 22.77 -10.80
CA PRO A 498 -21.42 23.74 -10.08
C PRO A 498 -22.88 23.77 -10.55
N ARG A 499 -23.15 23.41 -11.83
CA ARG A 499 -24.51 23.38 -12.38
C ARG A 499 -25.30 22.18 -11.89
N VAL A 500 -24.64 21.03 -11.78
CA VAL A 500 -25.23 19.82 -11.17
C VAL A 500 -25.48 20.05 -9.69
N MET A 501 -24.57 20.72 -9.00
CA MET A 501 -24.76 21.00 -7.57
C MET A 501 -25.96 21.92 -7.31
N SER A 502 -26.16 22.97 -8.11
CA SER A 502 -27.35 23.84 -8.02
C SER A 502 -28.66 23.05 -8.18
N LEU A 503 -28.69 22.04 -9.05
CA LEU A 503 -29.84 21.15 -9.18
C LEU A 503 -30.01 20.24 -7.96
N VAL A 504 -28.94 19.67 -7.42
CA VAL A 504 -29.00 18.69 -6.32
C VAL A 504 -29.29 19.36 -4.97
N GLU A 505 -28.74 20.55 -4.73
CA GLU A 505 -28.87 21.28 -3.46
C GLU A 505 -30.11 22.19 -3.45
N ASP A 506 -30.30 22.98 -4.51
CA ASP A 506 -31.34 24.01 -4.57
C ASP A 506 -32.58 23.57 -5.36
N GLY A 507 -32.51 22.44 -6.06
CA GLY A 507 -33.56 22.00 -6.97
C GLY A 507 -33.68 22.86 -8.22
N ASP A 508 -32.73 23.75 -8.48
CA ASP A 508 -32.73 24.69 -9.61
C ASP A 508 -32.15 24.03 -10.88
N PRO A 509 -32.98 23.72 -11.89
CA PRO A 509 -32.50 23.09 -13.12
C PRO A 509 -31.96 24.11 -14.13
N GLU A 510 -32.20 25.41 -13.96
CA GLU A 510 -31.99 26.40 -15.01
C GLU A 510 -30.52 26.55 -15.43
N PRO A 511 -29.53 26.60 -14.50
CA PRO A 511 -28.11 26.65 -14.88
C PRO A 511 -27.68 25.44 -15.72
N LEU A 512 -28.23 24.26 -15.41
CA LEU A 512 -27.93 23.03 -16.14
C LEU A 512 -28.66 23.00 -17.49
N ARG A 513 -29.93 23.38 -17.56
CA ARG A 513 -30.69 23.45 -18.82
C ARG A 513 -30.09 24.41 -19.82
N ALA A 514 -29.66 25.59 -19.37
CA ALA A 514 -28.98 26.57 -20.22
C ALA A 514 -27.70 26.00 -20.82
N TRP A 515 -26.91 25.27 -20.01
CA TRP A 515 -25.67 24.61 -20.45
C TRP A 515 -25.94 23.47 -21.44
N LEU A 516 -26.97 22.65 -21.21
CA LEU A 516 -27.38 21.59 -22.13
C LEU A 516 -27.78 22.16 -23.49
N ALA A 517 -28.55 23.25 -23.49
CA ALA A 517 -28.99 23.93 -24.71
C ALA A 517 -27.82 24.55 -25.49
N GLU A 518 -26.88 25.19 -24.80
CA GLU A 518 -25.64 25.74 -25.39
C GLU A 518 -24.84 24.66 -26.13
N LEU A 519 -24.76 23.47 -25.54
CA LEU A 519 -24.03 22.34 -26.10
C LEU A 519 -24.84 21.49 -27.09
N GLY A 520 -26.13 21.77 -27.27
CA GLY A 520 -27.01 20.96 -28.12
C GLY A 520 -27.32 19.57 -27.55
N VAL A 521 -27.11 19.35 -26.25
CA VAL A 521 -27.48 18.12 -25.56
C VAL A 521 -29.00 18.03 -25.49
N ARG A 522 -29.55 16.88 -25.85
CA ARG A 522 -31.00 16.65 -25.94
C ARG A 522 -31.51 15.84 -24.75
N PRO A 523 -31.98 16.48 -23.66
CA PRO A 523 -32.35 15.78 -22.43
C PRO A 523 -33.59 14.90 -22.58
N GLU A 524 -34.40 15.13 -23.61
CA GLU A 524 -35.62 14.38 -23.93
C GLU A 524 -35.32 13.02 -24.60
N LYS A 525 -34.12 12.85 -25.16
CA LYS A 525 -33.73 11.62 -25.85
C LYS A 525 -33.35 10.52 -24.85
N PRO A 526 -33.77 9.26 -25.08
CA PRO A 526 -33.31 8.13 -24.28
C PRO A 526 -31.79 7.96 -24.39
N VAL A 527 -31.14 7.78 -23.24
CA VAL A 527 -29.71 7.49 -23.11
C VAL A 527 -29.48 5.99 -23.16
N ARG A 528 -28.43 5.54 -23.85
CA ARG A 528 -28.03 4.12 -23.84
C ARG A 528 -27.35 3.78 -22.52
N LEU A 529 -27.93 2.87 -21.74
CA LEU A 529 -27.48 2.55 -20.38
C LEU A 529 -26.52 1.35 -20.29
N VAL A 530 -26.33 0.58 -21.38
CA VAL A 530 -25.42 -0.57 -21.47
C VAL A 530 -24.85 -0.67 -22.88
#